data_AF-A0A0C3A6X0-F1
#
_entry.id   AF-A0A0C3A6X0-F1
#
_cell.length_a   1.000
_cell.length_b   1.000
_cell.length_c   1.000
_cell.angle_alpha   90.00
_cell.angle_beta   90.00
_cell.angle_gamma   90.00
#
_symmetry.space_group_name_H-M   'P 1'
#
loop_
_entity.id
_entity.type
_entity.pdbx_description
1 polymer ?
#
loop_
_entity_poly.entity_id
_entity_poly.type
_entity_poly.pdbx_seq_one_letter_code
_entity_poly.pdbx_strand_id
1 'polypeptide(L)'
;LSYDIACQYSKNMRRRFDASPALEQPPCSIVFAIPKFHLPVHKDSCRYFYSFNYLKNVGRTDGEAIERFWSRHNFLSGSTSRMSPEARLDTLNAHFSDWNWQKLCKMGAYFVNFIWLMLNKYRGDATRPFK
;
A
#
# COMPACT_ATOMS: atom_id res chain seq x y z
N LEU A 1 -4.10 0.99 9.36
CA LEU A 1 -3.67 2.14 8.53
C LEU A 1 -2.21 1.96 8.16
N SER A 2 -1.90 1.92 6.87
CA SER A 2 -0.51 1.90 6.38
C SER A 2 -0.08 3.32 6.02
N TYR A 3 1.10 3.76 6.48
CA TYR A 3 1.66 5.05 6.11
C TYR A 3 3.17 5.05 6.30
N ASP A 4 3.92 5.70 5.40
CA ASP A 4 5.38 5.64 5.35
C ASP A 4 5.98 6.10 6.68
N ILE A 5 5.50 7.22 7.21
CA ILE A 5 5.94 7.77 8.49
C ILE A 5 5.01 7.41 9.65
N ALA A 6 4.32 6.26 9.59
CA ALA A 6 3.36 5.87 10.62
C ALA A 6 3.95 5.90 12.03
N CYS A 7 5.23 5.53 12.21
CA CYS A 7 5.88 5.55 13.52
C CYS A 7 6.10 6.95 14.12
N GLN A 8 6.07 7.99 13.28
CA GLN A 8 6.13 9.38 13.72
C GLN A 8 4.72 9.95 13.84
N TYR A 9 3.87 9.66 12.86
CA TYR A 9 2.50 10.16 12.78
C TYR A 9 1.64 9.69 13.95
N SER A 10 1.71 8.39 14.29
CA SER A 10 0.85 7.78 15.32
C SER A 10 1.02 8.43 16.68
N LYS A 11 2.21 8.95 17.00
CA LYS A 11 2.53 9.60 18.28
C LYS A 11 1.68 10.84 18.57
N ASN A 12 1.35 11.59 17.52
CA ASN A 12 0.64 12.87 17.64
C ASN A 12 -0.75 12.84 17.00
N MET A 13 -1.21 11.69 16.49
CA MET A 13 -2.47 11.60 15.77
C MET A 13 -3.63 12.15 16.60
N ARG A 14 -3.79 11.67 17.84
CA ARG A 14 -4.89 12.10 18.72
C ARG A 14 -4.90 13.62 18.90
N ARG A 15 -3.76 14.18 19.33
CA ARG A 15 -3.59 15.64 19.49
C ARG A 15 -3.92 16.43 18.23
N ARG A 16 -3.53 15.93 17.05
CA ARG A 16 -3.81 16.61 15.76
C ARG A 16 -5.29 16.60 15.41
N PHE A 17 -5.98 15.51 15.71
CA PHE A 17 -7.41 15.37 15.51
C PHE A 17 -8.18 16.29 16.48
N ASP A 18 -7.83 16.29 17.76
CA ASP A 18 -8.48 17.15 18.76
C ASP A 18 -8.28 18.66 18.49
N ALA A 19 -7.16 19.03 17.86
CA ALA A 19 -6.85 20.41 17.51
C ALA A 19 -7.54 20.89 16.22
N SER A 20 -8.19 19.99 15.47
CA SER A 20 -8.80 20.31 14.18
C SER A 20 -10.31 20.45 14.33
N PRO A 21 -10.92 21.60 13.99
CA PRO A 21 -12.37 21.77 14.04
C PRO A 21 -13.11 20.93 12.97
N ALA A 22 -12.38 20.36 12.01
CA ALA A 22 -12.93 19.61 10.89
C ALA A 22 -12.75 18.09 11.02
N LEU A 23 -12.10 17.60 12.08
CA LEU A 23 -11.79 16.16 12.22
C LEU A 23 -12.34 15.62 13.53
N GLU A 24 -12.91 14.43 13.46
CA GLU A 24 -13.35 13.67 14.63
C GLU A 24 -12.44 12.47 14.85
N GLN A 25 -12.19 12.12 16.12
CA GLN A 25 -11.44 10.92 16.44
C GLN A 25 -12.14 9.69 15.85
N PRO A 26 -11.38 8.78 15.22
CA PRO A 26 -11.97 7.56 14.71
C PRO A 26 -12.58 6.74 15.87
N PRO A 27 -13.78 6.15 15.69
CA PRO A 27 -14.49 5.42 16.75
C PRO A 27 -13.87 4.04 17.05
N CYS A 28 -12.63 3.81 16.63
CA CYS A 28 -11.94 2.54 16.74
C CYS A 28 -10.45 2.74 17.01
N SER A 29 -9.80 1.68 17.51
CA SER A 29 -8.34 1.67 17.65
C SER A 29 -7.70 1.48 16.29
N ILE A 30 -6.76 2.36 15.94
CA ILE A 30 -6.00 2.25 14.70
C ILE A 30 -4.71 1.49 14.95
N VAL A 31 -4.57 0.37 14.25
CA VAL A 31 -3.29 -0.33 14.10
C VAL A 31 -2.53 0.30 12.94
N PHE A 32 -1.28 0.66 13.19
CA PHE A 32 -0.39 1.30 12.23
C PHE A 32 0.58 0.29 11.62
N ALA A 33 0.84 0.45 10.33
CA ALA A 33 1.84 -0.31 9.58
C ALA A 33 2.67 0.66 8.72
N ILE A 34 3.89 0.25 8.38
CA ILE A 34 4.75 0.94 7.41
C ILE A 34 4.90 0.03 6.19
N PRO A 35 4.72 0.55 4.96
CA PRO A 35 4.98 -0.21 3.74
C PRO A 35 6.37 -0.85 3.72
N LYS A 36 6.47 -2.07 3.17
CA LYS A 36 7.66 -2.92 3.28
C LYS A 36 8.90 -2.32 2.65
N PHE A 37 8.75 -1.50 1.61
CA PHE A 37 9.84 -0.80 0.95
C PHE A 37 10.45 0.29 1.84
N HIS A 38 9.61 0.99 2.61
CA HIS A 38 10.05 2.03 3.54
C HIS A 38 10.54 1.47 4.86
N LEU A 39 10.01 0.34 5.32
CA LEU A 39 10.33 -0.21 6.63
C LEU A 39 11.84 -0.30 6.97
N PRO A 40 12.76 -0.67 6.05
CA PRO A 40 14.19 -0.75 6.32
C PRO A 40 14.87 0.59 6.66
N VAL A 41 14.33 1.72 6.17
CA VAL A 41 14.91 3.06 6.40
C VAL A 41 14.47 3.68 7.74
N HIS A 42 13.63 2.99 8.50
CA HIS A 42 13.23 3.39 9.85
C HIS A 42 14.18 2.78 10.90
N LYS A 43 14.06 3.28 12.14
CA LYS A 43 14.77 2.70 13.30
C LYS A 43 14.47 1.21 13.43
N ASP A 44 15.43 0.42 13.92
CA ASP A 44 15.33 -1.04 13.96
C ASP A 44 14.06 -1.57 14.65
N SER A 45 13.62 -0.92 15.72
CA SER A 45 12.37 -1.29 16.41
C SER A 45 11.14 -1.23 15.51
N CYS A 46 11.11 -0.32 14.52
CA CYS A 46 9.98 -0.17 13.61
C CYS A 46 9.77 -1.43 12.76
N ARG A 47 10.85 -2.16 12.43
CA ARG A 47 10.81 -3.39 11.62
C ARG A 47 9.98 -4.49 12.25
N TYR A 48 9.77 -4.42 13.56
CA TYR A 48 8.93 -5.37 14.30
C TYR A 48 7.55 -4.79 14.60
N PHE A 49 7.49 -3.56 15.13
CA PHE A 49 6.22 -2.96 15.57
C PHE A 49 5.28 -2.55 14.43
N TYR A 50 5.80 -2.22 13.25
CA TYR A 50 5.01 -1.70 12.12
C TYR A 50 5.02 -2.63 10.91
N SER A 51 5.58 -3.84 11.04
CA SER A 51 5.65 -4.80 9.94
C SER A 51 4.34 -5.55 9.75
N PHE A 52 3.84 -5.55 8.51
CA PHE A 52 2.71 -6.37 8.10
C PHE A 52 2.87 -7.86 8.41
N ASN A 53 4.09 -8.37 8.51
CA ASN A 53 4.31 -9.79 8.78
C ASN A 53 3.97 -10.18 10.23
N TYR A 54 3.91 -9.21 11.15
CA TYR A 54 3.60 -9.45 12.57
C TYR A 54 2.22 -8.92 12.98
N LEU A 55 1.50 -8.25 12.08
CA LEU A 55 0.16 -7.75 12.36
C LEU A 55 -0.87 -8.88 12.23
N LYS A 56 -1.84 -8.90 13.16
CA LYS A 56 -3.01 -9.77 13.05
C LYS A 56 -4.01 -9.15 12.06
N ASN A 57 -4.83 -10.02 11.44
CA ASN A 57 -5.93 -9.62 10.57
C ASN A 57 -5.51 -8.78 9.34
N VAL A 58 -4.30 -9.01 8.83
CA VAL A 58 -3.84 -8.45 7.55
C VAL A 58 -3.56 -9.57 6.56
N GLY A 59 -3.93 -9.34 5.30
CA GLY A 59 -3.54 -10.23 4.20
C GLY A 59 -2.04 -10.14 3.89
N ARG A 60 -1.56 -11.02 3.01
CA ARG A 60 -0.18 -10.99 2.53
C ARG A 60 -0.01 -9.81 1.56
N THR A 61 0.34 -8.66 2.10
CA THR A 61 0.55 -7.40 1.36
C THR A 61 1.91 -6.79 1.67
N ASP A 62 2.34 -5.87 0.83
CA ASP A 62 3.51 -5.00 1.06
C ASP A 62 3.13 -3.56 1.41
N GLY A 63 1.86 -3.17 1.23
CA GLY A 63 1.41 -1.80 1.48
C GLY A 63 1.77 -0.80 0.38
N GLU A 64 2.41 -1.21 -0.72
CA GLU A 64 3.00 -0.31 -1.74
C GLU A 64 2.08 -0.05 -2.94
N ALA A 65 0.85 -0.57 -2.91
CA ALA A 65 -0.05 -0.49 -4.07
C ALA A 65 -0.32 0.95 -4.52
N ILE A 66 -0.42 1.88 -3.57
CA ILE A 66 -0.66 3.29 -3.84
C ILE A 66 0.55 3.95 -4.51
N GLU A 67 1.77 3.60 -4.13
CA GLU A 67 2.99 4.13 -4.75
C GLU A 67 3.18 3.64 -6.18
N ARG A 68 2.89 2.36 -6.43
CA ARG A 68 2.90 1.79 -7.79
C ARG A 68 1.87 2.47 -8.67
N PHE A 69 0.71 2.81 -8.10
CA PHE A 69 -0.31 3.59 -8.79
C PHE A 69 0.21 4.98 -9.16
N TRP A 70 0.79 5.72 -8.21
CA TRP A 70 1.36 7.04 -8.50
C TRP A 70 2.47 6.99 -9.54
N SER A 71 3.40 6.05 -9.39
CA SER A 71 4.49 5.83 -10.35
C SER A 71 3.96 5.60 -11.76
N ARG A 72 2.92 4.77 -11.91
CA ARG A 72 2.29 4.50 -13.20
C ARG A 72 1.65 5.74 -13.80
N HIS A 73 1.00 6.60 -13.01
CA HIS A 73 0.18 7.70 -13.51
C HIS A 73 0.88 9.06 -13.47
N ASN A 74 2.14 9.12 -13.02
CA ASN A 74 2.86 10.38 -12.85
C ASN A 74 2.94 11.20 -14.16
N PHE A 75 3.03 10.53 -15.31
CA PHE A 75 3.04 11.18 -16.62
C PHE A 75 1.76 11.98 -16.93
N LEU A 76 0.64 11.64 -16.29
CA LEU A 76 -0.63 12.38 -16.45
C LEU A 76 -0.59 13.76 -15.83
N SER A 77 0.32 14.01 -14.88
CA SER A 77 0.46 15.33 -14.23
C SER A 77 0.69 16.42 -15.28
N GLY A 78 1.63 16.18 -16.21
CA GLY A 78 1.93 17.13 -17.29
C GLY A 78 0.78 17.29 -18.27
N SER A 79 0.23 16.17 -18.78
CA SER A 79 -0.82 16.21 -19.81
C SER A 79 -2.13 16.85 -19.32
N THR A 80 -2.47 16.66 -18.04
CA THR A 80 -3.71 17.20 -17.46
C THR A 80 -3.57 18.60 -16.87
N SER A 81 -2.35 19.17 -16.84
CA SER A 81 -2.07 20.46 -16.20
C SER A 81 -2.77 21.67 -16.85
N ARG A 82 -3.08 21.58 -18.14
CA ARG A 82 -3.70 22.65 -18.95
C ARG A 82 -5.15 22.34 -19.36
N MET A 83 -5.70 21.21 -18.91
CA MET A 83 -7.09 20.83 -19.20
C MET A 83 -8.06 21.64 -18.33
N SER A 84 -9.30 21.82 -18.79
CA SER A 84 -10.37 22.32 -17.91
C SER A 84 -10.60 21.35 -16.74
N PRO A 85 -11.21 21.79 -15.63
CA PRO A 85 -11.48 20.92 -14.49
C PRO A 85 -12.25 19.65 -14.86
N GLU A 86 -13.26 19.76 -15.72
CA GLU A 86 -14.10 18.66 -16.18
C GLU A 86 -13.30 17.70 -17.09
N ALA A 87 -12.61 18.25 -18.09
CA ALA A 87 -11.79 17.46 -19.00
C ALA A 87 -10.65 16.72 -18.27
N ARG A 88 -10.06 17.36 -17.25
CA ARG A 88 -9.06 16.75 -16.37
C ARG A 88 -9.66 15.59 -15.58
N LEU A 89 -10.84 15.78 -14.99
CA LEU A 89 -11.52 14.75 -14.23
C LEU A 89 -11.83 13.52 -15.10
N ASP A 90 -12.41 13.74 -16.28
CA ASP A 90 -12.75 12.67 -17.22
C ASP A 90 -11.51 11.93 -17.70
N THR A 91 -10.44 12.65 -18.03
CA THR A 91 -9.16 12.06 -18.44
C THR A 91 -8.58 11.17 -17.33
N LEU A 92 -8.52 11.68 -16.09
CA LEU A 92 -8.01 10.90 -14.96
C LEU A 92 -8.87 9.67 -14.69
N ASN A 93 -10.19 9.81 -14.71
CA ASN A 93 -11.13 8.71 -14.53
C ASN A 93 -10.97 7.62 -15.60
N ALA A 94 -10.78 8.00 -16.86
CA ALA A 94 -10.52 7.06 -17.95
C ALA A 94 -9.25 6.25 -17.70
N HIS A 95 -8.14 6.90 -17.35
CA HIS A 95 -6.88 6.22 -17.05
C HIS A 95 -6.97 5.31 -15.82
N PHE A 96 -7.64 5.74 -14.75
CA PHE A 96 -7.80 4.94 -13.55
C PHE A 96 -8.70 3.73 -13.78
N SER A 97 -9.73 3.88 -14.63
CA SER A 97 -10.62 2.80 -15.04
C SER A 97 -9.88 1.77 -15.90
N ASP A 98 -9.07 2.22 -16.86
CA ASP A 98 -8.19 1.34 -17.63
C ASP A 98 -7.20 0.59 -16.74
N TRP A 99 -6.59 1.26 -15.76
CA TRP A 99 -5.69 0.60 -14.81
C TRP A 99 -6.41 -0.48 -13.98
N ASN A 100 -7.65 -0.22 -13.57
CA ASN A 100 -8.47 -1.22 -12.88
C ASN A 100 -8.81 -2.39 -13.79
N TRP A 101 -9.18 -2.14 -15.04
CA TRP A 101 -9.43 -3.16 -16.05
C TRP A 101 -8.19 -4.04 -16.28
N GLN A 102 -7.01 -3.44 -16.49
CA GLN A 102 -5.77 -4.18 -16.68
C GLN A 102 -5.42 -5.07 -15.48
N LYS A 103 -5.65 -4.58 -14.25
CA LYS A 103 -5.45 -5.39 -13.04
C LYS A 103 -6.40 -6.59 -13.02
N LEU A 104 -7.66 -6.39 -13.37
CA LEU A 104 -8.67 -7.46 -13.44
C LEU A 104 -8.27 -8.53 -14.46
N CYS A 105 -7.94 -8.13 -15.70
CA CYS A 105 -7.53 -9.06 -16.75
C CYS A 105 -6.27 -9.85 -16.37
N LYS A 106 -5.30 -9.21 -15.71
CA LYS A 106 -4.04 -9.85 -15.30
C LYS A 106 -4.16 -10.66 -14.01
N MET A 107 -5.25 -10.51 -13.26
CA MET A 107 -5.45 -11.13 -11.95
C MET A 107 -5.32 -12.66 -12.01
N GLY A 108 -5.94 -13.30 -13.02
CA GLY A 108 -5.85 -14.75 -13.21
C GLY A 108 -4.41 -15.23 -13.39
N ALA A 109 -3.63 -14.54 -14.24
CA ALA A 109 -2.22 -14.85 -14.46
C ALA A 109 -1.39 -14.67 -13.18
N TYR A 110 -1.65 -13.62 -12.40
CA TYR A 110 -0.97 -13.42 -11.11
C TYR A 110 -1.29 -14.53 -10.10
N PHE A 111 -2.55 -14.98 -10.03
CA PHE A 111 -2.93 -16.08 -9.13
C PHE A 111 -2.28 -17.40 -9.53
N VAL A 112 -2.27 -17.75 -10.82
CA VAL A 112 -1.61 -18.98 -11.29
C VAL A 112 -0.12 -18.92 -11.01
N ASN A 113 0.55 -17.80 -11.31
CA ASN A 113 1.97 -17.62 -11.00
C ASN A 113 2.24 -17.69 -9.50
N PHE A 114 1.38 -17.10 -8.67
CA PHE A 114 1.52 -17.16 -7.22
C PHE A 114 1.39 -18.59 -6.71
N ILE A 115 0.38 -19.34 -7.15
CA ILE A 115 0.19 -20.75 -6.78
C ILE A 115 1.39 -21.58 -7.25
N TRP A 116 1.84 -21.39 -8.49
CA TRP A 116 2.99 -22.09 -9.04
C TRP A 116 4.26 -21.80 -8.23
N LEU A 117 4.54 -20.54 -7.90
CA LEU A 117 5.68 -20.16 -7.05
C LEU A 117 5.58 -20.80 -5.67
N MET A 118 4.40 -20.83 -5.06
CA MET A 118 4.21 -21.48 -3.77
C MET A 118 4.49 -22.98 -3.88
N LEU A 119 3.87 -23.68 -4.83
CA LEU A 119 4.06 -25.12 -5.01
C LEU A 119 5.52 -25.51 -5.30
N ASN A 120 6.24 -24.71 -6.10
CA ASN A 120 7.62 -25.01 -6.48
C ASN A 120 8.66 -24.54 -5.46
N LYS A 121 8.37 -23.49 -4.69
CA LYS A 121 9.24 -23.06 -3.59
C LYS A 121 9.28 -24.10 -2.47
N TYR A 122 8.19 -24.83 -2.22
CA TYR A 122 8.16 -25.90 -1.21
C TYR A 122 8.60 -27.28 -1.72
N ARG A 123 8.68 -27.51 -3.04
CA ARG A 123 9.22 -28.78 -3.59
C ARG A 123 10.75 -28.85 -3.58
N GLY A 124 11.45 -27.72 -3.49
CA GLY A 124 12.91 -27.66 -3.53
C GLY A 124 13.62 -27.59 -2.16
N ASP A 125 12.89 -27.48 -1.04
CA ASP A 125 13.47 -27.03 0.23
C ASP A 125 13.27 -28.01 1.41
N ALA A 126 13.22 -29.31 1.13
CA ALA A 126 13.19 -30.36 2.16
C ALA A 126 14.50 -30.47 2.98
N THR A 127 15.43 -29.53 2.86
CA THR A 127 16.75 -29.59 3.54
C THR A 127 17.20 -28.29 4.23
N ARG A 128 16.42 -27.20 4.24
CA ARG A 128 16.82 -25.98 4.96
C ARG A 128 16.07 -25.79 6.27
N PRO A 129 16.75 -25.73 7.42
CA PRO A 129 16.11 -25.34 8.67
C PRO A 129 15.67 -23.87 8.58
N PHE A 130 14.50 -23.58 9.13
CA PHE A 130 13.99 -22.22 9.33
C PHE A 130 15.07 -21.37 10.03
N LYS A 131 15.48 -20.28 9.37
CA LYS A 131 16.21 -19.17 9.98
C LYS A 131 15.29 -17.94 10.03
#